data_AF-A0A7L0XHS0-F1
#
_entry.id   AF-A0A7L0XHS0-F1
#
_cell.length_a   1.000
_cell.length_b   1.000
_cell.length_c   1.000
_cell.angle_alpha   90.00
_cell.angle_beta   90.00
_cell.angle_gamma   90.00
#
_symmetry.space_group_name_H-M   'P 1'
#
loop_
_entity.id
_entity.type
_entity.pdbx_description
1 polymer ?
#
loop_
_entity_poly.entity_id
_entity_poly.type
_entity_poly.pdbx_seq_one_letter_code
_entity_poly.pdbx_strand_id
1 'polypeptide(L)'
;GRTLCHLLLSPGLAGPLRWLQNCLRRAAQDREEDGVSHPVPLVPLTEENEDAMESRRFQALLRQLGLRPPSSEQESFWRIPASLTPQRLRRAAASITHHGPDPSGSPQDPPEPPECPQDPGAGEGP
;
A
#
# COMPACT_ATOMS: atom_id res chain seq x y z
N GLY A 1 -8.92 -4.65 7.62
CA GLY A 1 -8.23 -3.38 7.91
C GLY A 1 -7.07 -3.58 8.89
N ARG A 2 -7.36 -3.92 10.16
CA ARG A 2 -6.39 -3.86 11.29
C ARG A 2 -5.09 -4.67 11.13
N THR A 3 -5.11 -5.80 10.41
CA THR A 3 -3.92 -6.67 10.24
C THR A 3 -2.84 -6.07 9.32
N LEU A 4 -3.24 -5.32 8.28
CA LEU A 4 -2.28 -4.68 7.39
C LEU A 4 -1.53 -3.55 8.12
N CYS A 5 -2.24 -2.72 8.88
CA CYS A 5 -1.65 -1.59 9.61
C CYS A 5 -0.52 -2.04 10.55
N HIS A 6 -0.70 -3.15 11.28
CA HIS A 6 0.32 -3.64 12.22
C HIS A 6 1.56 -4.24 11.52
N LEU A 7 1.38 -4.79 10.31
CA LEU A 7 2.48 -5.29 9.48
C LEU A 7 3.31 -4.14 8.90
N LEU A 8 2.66 -3.09 8.43
CA LEU A 8 3.30 -1.90 7.89
C LEU A 8 4.11 -1.13 8.95
N LEU A 9 3.76 -1.26 10.24
CA LEU A 9 4.48 -0.64 11.37
C LEU A 9 5.65 -1.47 11.92
N SER A 10 5.84 -2.71 11.47
CA SER A 10 6.93 -3.55 12.00
C SER A 10 8.26 -3.14 11.35
N PRO A 11 9.28 -2.74 12.14
CA PRO A 11 10.60 -2.44 11.59
C PRO A 11 11.16 -3.69 10.89
N GLY A 12 11.76 -3.52 9.70
CA GLY A 12 12.32 -4.60 8.88
C GLY A 12 11.41 -5.12 7.76
N LEU A 13 10.12 -4.80 7.73
CA LEU A 13 9.24 -5.23 6.62
C LEU A 13 9.10 -4.21 5.48
N ALA A 14 9.67 -3.01 5.63
CA ALA A 14 9.54 -1.95 4.62
C ALA A 14 10.08 -2.36 3.24
N GLY A 15 11.24 -3.02 3.21
CA GLY A 15 11.83 -3.56 1.98
C GLY A 15 10.96 -4.65 1.35
N PRO A 16 10.59 -5.72 2.09
CA PRO A 16 9.74 -6.79 1.58
C PRO A 16 8.35 -6.34 1.13
N LEU A 17 7.75 -5.36 1.82
CA LEU A 17 6.47 -4.78 1.41
C LEU A 17 6.59 -3.99 0.10
N ARG A 18 7.69 -3.24 -0.09
CA ARG A 18 7.99 -2.55 -1.34
C ARG A 18 8.25 -3.53 -2.48
N TRP A 19 9.00 -4.61 -2.21
CA TRP A 19 9.23 -5.68 -3.16
C TRP A 19 7.92 -6.32 -3.61
N LEU A 20 7.07 -6.74 -2.67
CA LEU A 20 5.77 -7.33 -2.96
C LEU A 20 4.87 -6.38 -3.77
N GLN A 21 4.85 -5.09 -3.41
CA GLN A 21 4.12 -4.08 -4.17
C GLN A 21 4.59 -4.04 -5.64
N ASN A 22 5.91 -4.03 -5.87
CA ASN A 22 6.48 -4.00 -7.21
C ASN A 22 6.15 -5.27 -8.00
N CYS A 23 6.21 -6.45 -7.37
CA CYS A 23 5.79 -7.71 -8.00
C CYS A 23 4.34 -7.66 -8.47
N LEU A 24 3.42 -7.15 -7.64
CA LEU A 24 2.00 -7.02 -7.99
C LEU A 24 1.78 -6.01 -9.14
N ARG A 25 2.52 -4.90 -9.16
CA ARG A 25 2.42 -3.89 -10.22
C ARG A 25 2.94 -4.42 -11.56
N ARG A 26 4.10 -5.08 -11.56
CA ARG A 26 4.68 -5.70 -12.78
C ARG A 26 3.75 -6.76 -13.33
N ALA A 27 3.29 -7.68 -12.49
CA ALA A 27 2.37 -8.73 -12.93
C ALA A 27 1.01 -8.20 -13.40
N ALA A 28 0.60 -6.98 -13.03
CA ALA A 28 -0.57 -6.32 -13.62
C ALA A 28 -0.25 -5.79 -15.02
N GLN A 29 0.86 -5.07 -15.15
CA GLN A 29 1.36 -4.53 -16.41
C GLN A 29 1.58 -5.62 -17.46
N ASP A 30 2.28 -6.70 -17.11
CA ASP A 30 2.57 -7.82 -18.01
C ASP A 30 1.26 -8.42 -18.56
N ARG A 31 0.26 -8.64 -17.70
CA ARG A 31 -1.05 -9.15 -18.12
C ARG A 31 -1.82 -8.23 -19.06
N GLU A 32 -1.61 -6.91 -18.96
CA GLU A 32 -2.23 -5.93 -19.85
C GLU A 32 -1.52 -5.84 -21.19
N GLU A 33 -0.21 -6.04 -21.21
CA GLU A 33 0.62 -6.04 -22.41
C GLU A 33 0.45 -7.34 -23.22
N ASP A 34 0.55 -8.50 -22.55
CA ASP A 34 0.47 -9.82 -23.17
C ASP A 34 -0.96 -10.26 -23.51
N GLY A 35 -1.96 -9.67 -22.87
CA GLY A 35 -3.37 -10.10 -22.98
C GLY A 35 -3.66 -11.50 -22.42
N VAL A 36 -2.67 -12.16 -21.80
CA VAL A 36 -2.75 -13.50 -21.23
C VAL A 36 -2.40 -13.45 -19.75
N SER A 37 -3.14 -14.20 -18.93
CA SER A 37 -2.90 -14.29 -17.49
C SER A 37 -2.41 -15.67 -17.09
N HIS A 38 -1.10 -15.79 -16.83
CA HIS A 38 -0.51 -17.00 -16.25
C HIS A 38 -0.23 -16.82 -14.73
N PRO A 39 -0.08 -17.91 -13.96
CA PRO A 39 0.44 -17.84 -12.61
C PRO A 39 1.90 -17.34 -12.61
N VAL A 40 2.24 -16.44 -11.69
CA VAL A 40 3.58 -15.84 -11.58
C VAL A 40 4.20 -16.20 -10.22
N PRO A 41 5.40 -16.82 -10.17
CA PRO A 41 6.07 -17.11 -8.92
C PRO A 41 6.63 -15.84 -8.27
N LEU A 42 6.52 -15.75 -6.95
CA LEU A 42 7.23 -14.77 -6.13
C LEU A 42 8.57 -15.38 -5.70
N VAL A 43 9.63 -14.93 -6.36
CA VAL A 43 10.99 -15.39 -6.08
C VAL A 43 11.68 -14.31 -5.23
N PRO A 44 11.91 -14.54 -3.92
CA PRO A 44 12.70 -13.63 -3.11
C PRO A 44 14.18 -13.77 -3.52
N LEU A 45 14.81 -12.66 -3.91
CA LEU A 45 16.19 -12.63 -4.40
C LEU A 45 17.16 -11.95 -3.41
N THR A 46 16.67 -11.64 -2.22
CA THR A 46 17.45 -11.01 -1.16
C THR A 46 17.09 -11.67 0.16
N GLU A 47 18.07 -11.74 1.06
CA GLU A 47 17.90 -12.34 2.40
C GLU A 47 16.72 -11.71 3.16
N GLU A 48 16.57 -10.39 3.08
CA GLU A 48 15.45 -9.66 3.70
C GLU A 48 14.07 -10.14 3.18
N ASN A 49 13.97 -10.46 1.88
CA ASN A 49 12.73 -10.96 1.29
C ASN A 49 12.51 -12.44 1.64
N GLU A 50 13.58 -13.22 1.75
CA GLU A 50 13.53 -14.62 2.15
C GLU A 50 13.04 -14.75 3.60
N ASP A 51 13.62 -14.01 4.54
CA ASP A 51 13.18 -13.95 5.94
C ASP A 51 11.71 -13.54 6.06
N ALA A 52 11.31 -12.52 5.29
CA ALA A 52 9.91 -12.10 5.23
C ALA A 52 9.00 -13.23 4.74
N MET A 53 9.42 -14.04 3.76
CA MET A 53 8.63 -15.16 3.24
C MET A 53 8.47 -16.30 4.26
N GLU A 54 9.37 -16.43 5.23
CA GLU A 54 9.28 -17.36 6.36
C GLU A 54 8.37 -16.83 7.49
N SER A 55 8.21 -15.52 7.59
CA SER A 55 7.35 -14.87 8.59
C SER A 55 5.87 -15.23 8.43
N ARG A 56 5.28 -15.83 9.48
CA ARG A 56 3.84 -16.14 9.56
C ARG A 56 2.95 -14.92 9.28
N ARG A 57 3.38 -13.73 9.70
CA ARG A 57 2.59 -12.52 9.51
C ARG A 57 2.59 -12.08 8.05
N PHE A 58 3.75 -12.15 7.39
CA PHE A 58 3.86 -11.84 5.96
C PHE A 58 3.11 -12.88 5.11
N GLN A 59 3.22 -14.17 5.43
CA GLN A 59 2.42 -15.23 4.78
C GLN A 59 0.91 -15.00 4.95
N ALA A 60 0.45 -14.52 6.11
CA ALA A 60 -0.94 -14.14 6.31
C ALA A 60 -1.37 -12.98 5.42
N LEU A 61 -0.50 -11.98 5.22
CA LEU A 61 -0.72 -10.90 4.25
C LEU A 61 -0.85 -11.44 2.82
N LEU A 62 0.07 -12.30 2.39
CA LEU A 62 0.04 -12.90 1.05
C LEU A 62 -1.31 -13.61 0.80
N ARG A 63 -1.80 -14.37 1.78
CA ARG A 63 -3.12 -15.03 1.71
C ARG A 63 -4.26 -14.01 1.62
N GLN A 64 -4.20 -12.94 2.41
CA GLN A 64 -5.21 -11.89 2.39
C GLN A 64 -5.27 -11.14 1.05
N LEU A 65 -4.12 -10.99 0.38
CA LEU A 65 -4.02 -10.42 -0.96
C LEU A 65 -4.44 -11.41 -2.07
N GLY A 66 -4.74 -12.66 -1.72
CA GLY A 66 -5.20 -13.69 -2.64
C GLY A 66 -4.07 -14.48 -3.31
N LEU A 67 -2.84 -14.37 -2.83
CA LEU A 67 -1.73 -15.19 -3.31
C LEU A 67 -1.85 -16.62 -2.77
N ARG A 68 -1.24 -17.55 -3.49
CA ARG A 68 -1.27 -18.97 -3.16
C ARG A 68 0.07 -19.40 -2.57
N PRO A 69 0.06 -20.14 -1.44
CA PRO A 69 1.27 -20.81 -0.97
C PRO A 69 1.71 -21.87 -1.99
N PRO A 70 2.97 -22.34 -1.93
CA PRO A 70 3.38 -23.54 -2.64
C PRO A 70 2.45 -24.72 -2.32
N SER A 71 2.03 -25.47 -3.34
CA SER A 71 0.96 -26.48 -3.19
C SER A 71 1.40 -27.76 -2.47
N SER A 72 2.70 -28.07 -2.52
CA SER A 72 3.35 -29.25 -1.95
C SER A 72 4.87 -29.01 -1.85
N GLU A 73 5.62 -29.97 -1.30
CA GLU A 73 7.10 -29.93 -1.25
C GLU A 73 7.79 -29.80 -2.62
N GLN A 74 7.06 -30.06 -3.72
CA GLN A 74 7.57 -29.84 -5.08
C GLN A 74 7.57 -28.37 -5.53
N GLU A 75 6.77 -27.51 -4.90
CA GLU A 75 6.78 -26.08 -5.17
C GLU A 75 7.50 -25.33 -4.05
N SER A 76 8.40 -24.42 -4.40
CA SER A 76 9.16 -23.63 -3.42
C SER A 76 8.62 -22.20 -3.24
N PHE A 77 7.87 -21.69 -4.22
CA PHE A 77 7.49 -20.27 -4.29
C PHE A 77 5.99 -20.06 -4.14
N TRP A 78 5.64 -18.97 -3.45
CA TRP A 78 4.29 -18.43 -3.51
C TRP A 78 3.98 -17.96 -4.93
N ARG A 79 2.70 -17.94 -5.30
CA ARG A 79 2.27 -17.50 -6.63
C ARG A 79 1.21 -16.43 -6.59
N ILE A 80 1.31 -15.50 -7.54
CA ILE A 80 0.21 -14.65 -7.99
C ILE A 80 -0.66 -15.50 -8.94
N PRO A 81 -1.91 -15.85 -8.58
CA PRO A 81 -2.75 -16.69 -9.42
C PRO A 81 -3.17 -15.98 -10.71
N ALA A 82 -3.35 -16.75 -11.79
CA ALA A 82 -3.91 -16.25 -13.06
C ALA A 82 -5.27 -15.55 -12.90
N SER A 83 -6.08 -16.00 -11.92
CA SER A 83 -7.41 -15.44 -11.66
C SER A 83 -7.40 -14.03 -11.04
N LEU A 84 -6.24 -13.51 -10.61
CA LEU A 84 -6.12 -12.12 -10.15
C LEU A 84 -5.98 -11.19 -11.35
N THR A 85 -7.03 -10.39 -11.60
CA THR A 85 -7.05 -9.43 -12.69
C THR A 85 -6.07 -8.27 -12.45
N PRO A 86 -5.61 -7.57 -13.52
CA PRO A 86 -4.73 -6.41 -13.39
C PRO A 86 -5.27 -5.35 -12.41
N GLN A 87 -6.58 -5.05 -12.47
CA GLN A 87 -7.22 -4.12 -11.54
C GLN A 87 -7.14 -4.58 -10.07
N ARG A 88 -7.33 -5.87 -9.80
CA ARG A 88 -7.22 -6.42 -8.43
C ARG A 88 -5.78 -6.36 -7.93
N LEU A 89 -4.80 -6.63 -8.79
CA LEU A 89 -3.37 -6.55 -8.46
C LEU A 89 -2.96 -5.11 -8.12
N ARG A 90 -3.39 -4.12 -8.91
CA ARG A 90 -3.16 -2.71 -8.61
C ARG A 90 -3.78 -2.28 -7.28
N ARG A 91 -5.02 -2.69 -7.02
CA ARG A 91 -5.70 -2.39 -5.74
C ARG A 91 -4.97 -3.03 -4.55
N ALA A 92 -4.51 -4.27 -4.69
CA ALA A 92 -3.70 -4.96 -3.69
C ALA A 92 -2.39 -4.20 -3.42
N ALA A 93 -1.66 -3.83 -4.48
CA ALA A 93 -0.44 -3.06 -4.40
C ALA A 93 -0.62 -1.69 -3.70
N ALA A 94 -1.72 -0.98 -3.99
CA ALA A 94 -2.04 0.30 -3.36
C ALA A 94 -2.43 0.17 -1.87
N SER A 95 -3.04 -0.96 -1.50
CA SER A 95 -3.42 -1.23 -0.10
C SER A 95 -2.20 -1.44 0.81
N ILE A 96 -1.05 -1.81 0.25
CA ILE A 96 0.23 -1.95 0.99
C ILE A 96 0.81 -0.57 1.36
N THR A 97 0.54 0.49 0.57
CA THR A 97 1.10 1.84 0.81
C THR A 97 0.34 2.69 1.83
N HIS A 98 -0.93 2.41 2.09
CA HIS A 98 -1.82 3.36 2.80
C HIS A 98 -1.70 3.33 4.33
N HIS A 99 -0.51 3.12 4.87
CA HIS A 99 -0.27 3.29 6.31
C HIS A 99 1.21 3.65 6.62
N GLY A 100 1.72 4.68 5.96
CA GLY A 100 2.59 5.65 6.65
C GLY A 100 1.68 6.64 7.40
N PRO A 101 2.16 7.34 8.45
CA PRO A 101 1.35 8.32 9.16
C PRO A 101 0.70 9.25 8.14
N ASP A 102 -0.62 9.23 8.14
CA ASP A 102 -1.43 10.16 7.40
C ASP A 102 -1.03 11.58 7.81
N PRO A 103 -0.60 12.46 6.89
CA PRO A 103 -0.48 13.88 7.19
C PRO A 103 -1.84 14.59 7.13
N SER A 104 -2.98 13.89 7.26
CA SER A 104 -4.25 14.51 7.63
C SER A 104 -4.29 14.68 9.15
N GLY A 105 -3.37 15.53 9.62
CA GLY A 105 -3.74 16.45 10.66
C GLY A 105 -4.95 17.22 10.15
N SER A 106 -6.13 16.79 10.57
CA SER A 106 -7.27 17.69 10.67
C SER A 106 -7.08 18.49 11.95
N PRO A 107 -6.84 19.81 11.91
CA PRO A 107 -7.37 20.69 12.93
C PRO A 107 -8.81 21.01 12.53
N GLN A 108 -9.71 20.50 13.35
CA GLN A 108 -11.06 21.02 13.46
C GLN A 108 -11.01 22.50 13.89
N ASP A 109 -11.94 23.27 13.32
CA ASP A 109 -12.36 24.66 13.62
C ASP A 109 -11.70 25.82 12.83
N PRO A 110 -12.49 26.65 12.10
CA PRO A 110 -12.00 27.87 11.48
C PRO A 110 -12.09 29.05 12.48
N PRO A 111 -10.98 29.72 12.84
CA PRO A 111 -11.08 31.04 13.43
C PRO A 111 -11.41 32.10 12.35
N GLU A 112 -12.42 32.89 12.70
CA GLU A 112 -13.09 34.01 12.03
C GLU A 112 -12.19 34.94 11.18
N PRO A 113 -12.69 35.52 10.07
CA PRO A 113 -11.93 36.50 9.30
C PRO A 113 -11.61 37.75 10.14
N PRO A 114 -10.40 38.33 10.04
CA PRO A 114 -10.11 39.58 10.70
C PRO A 114 -10.98 40.69 10.10
N GLU A 115 -11.69 41.36 11.00
CA GLU A 115 -12.58 42.49 10.77
C GLU A 115 -11.84 43.62 10.05
N CYS A 116 -12.54 44.25 9.10
CA CYS A 116 -12.08 45.42 8.36
C CYS A 116 -11.63 46.51 9.35
N PRO A 117 -10.44 47.13 9.21
CA PRO A 117 -10.06 48.22 10.09
C PRO A 117 -11.04 49.40 9.93
N GLN A 118 -11.69 49.74 11.04
CA GLN A 118 -12.56 50.90 11.19
C GLN A 118 -11.72 52.18 11.09
N ASP A 119 -12.12 53.09 10.21
CA ASP A 119 -11.56 54.43 10.06
C ASP A 119 -11.90 55.30 11.28
N PRO A 120 -10.91 55.85 12.02
CA PRO A 120 -11.19 56.82 13.07
C PRO A 120 -11.28 58.23 12.48
N GLY A 121 -12.53 58.66 12.30
CA GLY A 121 -13.07 60.02 12.34
C GLY A 121 -12.14 61.24 12.23
N ALA A 122 -12.47 62.11 11.29
CA ALA A 122 -12.30 63.55 11.43
C ALA A 122 -13.58 64.27 10.99
N GLY A 123 -14.37 64.70 11.97
CA GLY A 123 -15.36 65.76 11.75
C GLY A 123 -14.64 67.11 11.65
N GLU A 124 -15.18 68.02 10.84
CA GLU A 124 -15.84 69.26 11.27
C GLU A 124 -16.11 70.12 10.01
N GLY A 125 -17.35 70.62 9.86
CA GLY A 125 -17.67 71.73 8.94
C GLY A 125 -17.22 73.07 9.56
N PRO A 126 -17.66 74.25 9.09
CA PRO A 126 -18.73 74.57 8.13
C PRO A 126 -18.28 74.90 6.69
#